data_AF-A0A8J7E9T9-F1
#
_entry.id   AF-A0A8J7E9T9-F1
#
_cell.length_a   1.000
_cell.length_b   1.000
_cell.length_c   1.000
_cell.angle_alpha   90.00
_cell.angle_beta   90.00
_cell.angle_gamma   90.00
#
_symmetry.space_group_name_H-M   'P 1'
#
loop_
_entity.id
_entity.type
_entity.pdbx_description
1 polymer ?
#
loop_
_entity_poly.entity_id
_entity_poly.type
_entity_poly.pdbx_seq_one_letter_code
_entity_poly.pdbx_strand_id
1 'polypeptide(L)'
;MTEMGRISKLVAGLLLGAALASGSSWGNALATAPEFSAIEHQETTRLKQTRAQSYRYAMLAGYSAAERKDYHTALINFRRALALRPGDRYATAAIRNMETYIAQERAEAAKVAEIAQRQALLARAVEASDWACAAASVDRLVVLIPPNSPDRARLVAYRGELTGFIQERANLDQWSTICPGGQV
;
A
#
# COMPACT_ATOMS: atom_id res chain seq x y z
N MET A 1 -23.75 -53.66 43.91
CA MET A 1 -23.44 -53.36 42.50
C MET A 1 -21.93 -53.12 42.44
N THR A 2 -21.07 -54.08 42.78
CA THR A 2 -20.70 -55.33 42.06
C THR A 2 -20.17 -55.10 40.64
N GLU A 3 -18.92 -55.55 40.45
CA GLU A 3 -18.28 -56.11 39.23
C GLU A 3 -17.72 -55.16 38.15
N MET A 4 -16.39 -55.14 37.94
CA MET A 4 -15.55 -55.98 37.04
C MET A 4 -15.26 -55.21 35.74
N GLY A 5 -14.05 -55.08 35.18
CA GLY A 5 -12.85 -55.91 35.23
C GLY A 5 -12.70 -56.70 33.91
N ARG A 6 -11.65 -56.41 33.12
CA ARG A 6 -10.98 -57.20 32.03
C ARG A 6 -10.26 -56.18 31.11
N ILE A 7 -8.94 -55.94 31.12
CA ILE A 7 -7.73 -56.79 31.12
C ILE A 7 -7.78 -57.89 30.06
N SER A 8 -7.23 -57.55 28.89
CA SER A 8 -6.96 -58.49 27.81
C SER A 8 -5.52 -58.99 27.89
N LYS A 9 -5.38 -60.27 27.54
CA LYS A 9 -4.30 -61.18 27.87
C LYS A 9 -3.12 -61.03 26.91
N LEU A 10 -1.90 -61.14 27.43
CA LEU A 10 -0.72 -61.52 26.65
C LEU A 10 -0.02 -62.71 27.28
N VAL A 11 0.54 -63.50 26.38
CA VAL A 11 0.83 -64.92 26.44
C VAL A 11 2.15 -65.22 27.15
N ALA A 12 2.16 -66.34 27.87
CA ALA A 12 3.32 -66.94 28.52
C ALA A 12 4.33 -67.51 27.52
N GLY A 13 5.62 -67.39 27.86
CA GLY A 13 6.69 -68.15 27.22
C GLY A 13 8.05 -67.58 27.57
N LEU A 14 8.58 -67.91 28.76
CA LEU A 14 9.99 -67.71 29.06
C LEU A 14 10.63 -69.05 29.44
N LEU A 15 11.52 -69.50 28.58
CA LEU A 15 12.38 -70.66 28.74
C LEU A 15 13.52 -70.33 29.72
N LEU A 16 13.94 -71.35 30.48
CA LEU A 16 15.17 -71.37 31.23
C LEU A 16 16.39 -71.17 30.32
N GLY A 17 17.35 -70.39 30.79
CA GLY A 17 18.68 -70.29 30.19
C GLY A 17 19.63 -69.52 31.09
N ALA A 18 20.20 -70.21 32.08
CA ALA A 18 21.32 -69.70 32.86
C ALA A 18 22.61 -69.77 32.04
N ALA A 19 23.32 -68.64 31.91
CA ALA A 19 24.71 -68.61 31.50
C ALA A 19 25.43 -67.49 32.27
N LEU A 20 26.28 -67.89 33.21
CA LEU A 20 27.32 -67.07 33.81
C LEU A 20 28.46 -66.96 32.80
N ALA A 21 28.79 -65.74 32.39
CA ALA A 21 30.07 -65.44 31.76
C ALA A 21 30.51 -64.04 32.16
N SER A 22 31.44 -64.01 33.11
CA SER A 22 32.33 -62.92 33.46
C SER A 22 33.11 -62.41 32.25
N GLY A 23 33.12 -61.10 32.02
CA GLY A 23 34.00 -60.50 31.01
C GLY A 23 33.79 -58.99 30.85
N SER A 24 34.69 -58.22 31.48
CA SER A 24 35.12 -56.87 31.10
C SER A 24 34.06 -55.83 30.71
N SER A 25 33.79 -54.95 31.67
CA SER A 25 33.24 -53.60 31.47
C SER A 25 34.02 -52.84 30.38
N TRP A 26 33.41 -52.71 29.21
CA TRP A 26 33.71 -51.65 28.26
C TRP A 26 32.48 -50.75 28.28
N GLY A 27 32.67 -49.51 28.75
CA GLY A 27 31.62 -48.53 28.84
C GLY A 27 31.12 -48.14 27.45
N ASN A 28 30.09 -48.82 26.98
CA ASN A 28 29.21 -48.27 25.96
C ASN A 28 28.33 -47.22 26.63
N ALA A 29 28.85 -45.99 26.72
CA ALA A 29 28.01 -44.82 26.87
C ALA A 29 27.07 -44.80 25.66
N LEU A 30 25.82 -45.21 25.87
CA LEU A 30 24.72 -44.93 24.95
C LEU A 30 24.67 -43.42 24.75
N ALA A 31 25.26 -42.95 23.64
CA ALA A 31 24.91 -41.66 23.07
C ALA A 31 23.51 -41.79 22.48
N THR A 32 22.48 -41.80 23.34
CA THR A 32 21.08 -41.60 22.94
C THR A 32 20.92 -40.12 22.61
N ALA A 33 21.31 -39.73 21.40
CA ALA A 33 20.91 -38.44 20.85
C ALA A 33 20.52 -38.59 19.37
N PRO A 34 19.24 -38.89 19.07
CA PRO A 34 18.69 -38.51 17.78
C PRO A 34 17.33 -37.79 17.82
N GLU A 35 16.71 -37.50 18.97
CA GLU A 35 15.36 -36.91 18.97
C GLU A 35 15.32 -35.38 18.77
N PHE A 36 16.36 -34.63 19.15
CA PHE A 36 16.32 -33.16 19.09
C PHE A 36 16.34 -32.59 17.65
N SER A 37 17.06 -33.24 16.73
CA SER A 37 17.20 -32.77 15.35
C SER A 37 15.93 -32.94 14.50
N ALA A 38 15.10 -33.95 14.80
CA ALA A 38 13.84 -34.20 14.08
C ALA A 38 12.74 -33.19 14.45
N ILE A 39 12.69 -32.76 15.72
CA ILE A 39 11.73 -31.75 16.20
C ILE A 39 12.02 -30.37 15.57
N GLU A 40 13.30 -29.97 15.48
CA GLU A 40 13.72 -28.72 14.85
C GLU A 40 13.40 -28.69 13.33
N HIS A 41 13.57 -29.82 12.63
CA HIS A 41 13.22 -29.92 11.21
C HIS A 41 11.71 -29.82 10.96
N GLN A 42 10.89 -30.37 11.86
CA GLN A 42 9.43 -30.30 11.74
C GLN A 42 8.92 -28.88 12.01
N GLU A 43 9.48 -28.19 13.01
CA GLU A 43 9.11 -26.81 13.33
C GLU A 43 9.49 -25.84 12.21
N THR A 44 10.70 -25.93 11.67
CA THR A 44 11.14 -25.09 10.54
C THR A 44 10.30 -25.31 9.28
N THR A 45 9.89 -26.55 9.00
CA THR A 45 9.01 -26.88 7.87
C THR A 45 7.63 -26.26 8.06
N ARG A 46 7.05 -26.37 9.27
CA ARG A 46 5.75 -25.76 9.60
C ARG A 46 5.80 -24.23 9.48
N LEU A 47 6.85 -23.60 10.00
CA LEU A 47 7.06 -22.15 9.88
C LEU A 47 7.16 -21.70 8.43
N LYS A 48 7.90 -22.42 7.58
CA LYS A 48 7.99 -22.15 6.14
C LYS A 48 6.62 -22.26 5.46
N GLN A 49 5.84 -23.29 5.80
CA GLN A 49 4.49 -23.48 5.26
C GLN A 49 3.52 -22.38 5.70
N THR A 50 3.52 -22.02 6.98
CA THR A 50 2.74 -20.89 7.51
C THR A 50 3.13 -19.59 6.81
N ARG A 51 4.42 -19.32 6.66
CA ARG A 51 4.92 -18.13 5.94
C ARG A 51 4.46 -18.10 4.48
N ALA A 52 4.49 -19.24 3.79
CA ALA A 52 4.01 -19.36 2.41
C ALA A 52 2.48 -19.12 2.30
N GLN A 53 1.70 -19.63 3.25
CA GLN A 53 0.25 -19.41 3.30
C GLN A 53 -0.08 -17.95 3.61
N SER A 54 0.58 -17.35 4.60
CA SER A 54 0.44 -15.92 4.93
C SER A 54 0.83 -15.03 3.75
N TYR A 55 1.87 -15.40 3.00
CA TYR A 55 2.28 -14.69 1.78
C TYR A 55 1.15 -14.72 0.75
N ARG A 56 0.61 -15.91 0.45
CA ARG A 56 -0.50 -16.07 -0.50
C ARG A 56 -1.72 -15.25 -0.09
N TYR A 57 -2.09 -15.31 1.18
CA TYR A 57 -3.20 -14.52 1.72
C TYR A 57 -2.96 -13.02 1.55
N ALA A 58 -1.77 -12.52 1.90
CA ALA A 58 -1.43 -11.11 1.76
C ALA A 58 -1.47 -10.66 0.28
N MET A 59 -0.98 -11.48 -0.65
CA MET A 59 -1.08 -11.19 -2.08
C MET A 59 -2.54 -11.11 -2.55
N LEU A 60 -3.38 -12.10 -2.19
CA LEU A 60 -4.80 -12.12 -2.57
C LEU A 60 -5.57 -10.93 -1.97
N ALA A 61 -5.34 -10.61 -0.69
CA ALA A 61 -5.93 -9.46 -0.05
C ALA A 61 -5.51 -8.15 -0.72
N GLY A 62 -4.23 -8.04 -1.11
CA GLY A 62 -3.70 -6.89 -1.84
C GLY A 62 -4.37 -6.70 -3.19
N TYR A 63 -4.47 -7.77 -3.99
CA TYR A 63 -5.16 -7.71 -5.29
C TYR A 63 -6.64 -7.39 -5.14
N SER A 64 -7.33 -8.03 -4.19
CA SER A 64 -8.75 -7.77 -3.94
C SER A 64 -9.00 -6.31 -3.53
N ALA A 65 -8.12 -5.72 -2.71
CA ALA A 65 -8.19 -4.29 -2.39
C ALA A 65 -7.92 -3.40 -3.62
N ALA A 66 -6.92 -3.75 -4.44
CA ALA A 66 -6.61 -3.01 -5.66
C ALA A 66 -7.75 -3.05 -6.69
N GLU A 67 -8.46 -4.17 -6.83
CA GLU A 67 -9.67 -4.30 -7.66
C GLU A 67 -10.79 -3.36 -7.20
N ARG A 68 -10.92 -3.16 -5.89
CA ARG A 68 -11.84 -2.18 -5.30
C ARG A 68 -11.30 -0.74 -5.33
N LYS A 69 -10.12 -0.51 -5.93
CA LYS A 69 -9.39 0.76 -5.92
C LYS A 69 -9.01 1.27 -4.52
N ASP A 70 -9.01 0.40 -3.53
CA ASP A 70 -8.48 0.70 -2.20
C ASP A 70 -6.95 0.53 -2.21
N TYR A 71 -6.27 1.48 -2.85
CA TYR A 71 -4.83 1.40 -3.11
C TYR A 71 -4.00 1.45 -1.83
N HIS A 72 -4.49 2.12 -0.79
CA HIS A 72 -3.83 2.17 0.51
C HIS A 72 -3.87 0.81 1.22
N THR A 73 -5.04 0.16 1.30
CA THR A 73 -5.13 -1.19 1.87
C THR A 73 -4.37 -2.20 1.02
N ALA A 74 -4.39 -2.06 -0.31
CA ALA A 74 -3.62 -2.91 -1.21
C ALA A 74 -2.11 -2.80 -0.94
N LEU A 75 -1.59 -1.57 -0.82
CA LEU A 75 -0.18 -1.29 -0.52
C LEU A 75 0.27 -1.93 0.80
N ILE A 76 -0.54 -1.84 1.86
CA ILE A 76 -0.26 -2.47 3.15
C ILE A 76 -0.11 -3.99 3.00
N ASN A 77 -1.03 -4.62 2.26
CA ASN A 77 -1.02 -6.07 2.05
C ASN A 77 0.15 -6.52 1.17
N PHE A 78 0.49 -5.80 0.11
CA PHE A 78 1.66 -6.13 -0.71
C PHE A 78 2.98 -5.93 0.05
N ARG A 79 3.09 -4.91 0.92
CA ARG A 79 4.25 -4.75 1.82
C ARG A 79 4.36 -5.91 2.81
N ARG A 80 3.24 -6.39 3.36
CA ARG A 80 3.20 -7.60 4.19
C ARG A 80 3.67 -8.83 3.39
N ALA A 81 3.21 -8.99 2.16
CA ALA A 81 3.65 -10.08 1.28
C ALA A 81 5.16 -10.01 1.02
N LEU A 82 5.71 -8.83 0.73
CA LEU A 82 7.15 -8.64 0.51
C LEU A 82 7.98 -8.94 1.77
N ALA A 83 7.49 -8.59 2.97
CA ALA A 83 8.16 -8.97 4.23
C ALA A 83 8.17 -10.50 4.44
N LEU A 84 7.08 -11.17 4.05
CA LEU A 84 6.99 -12.64 4.10
C LEU A 84 7.81 -13.31 3.01
N ARG A 85 8.15 -12.64 1.92
CA ARG A 85 9.07 -13.16 0.90
C ARG A 85 9.96 -12.02 0.35
N PRO A 86 11.08 -11.74 1.02
CA PRO A 86 12.03 -10.74 0.57
C PRO A 86 12.53 -11.05 -0.85
N GLY A 87 12.62 -10.03 -1.71
CA GLY A 87 13.02 -10.20 -3.11
C GLY A 87 11.91 -10.69 -4.04
N ASP A 88 10.66 -10.83 -3.58
CA ASP A 88 9.55 -11.20 -4.46
C ASP A 88 9.25 -10.08 -5.47
N ARG A 89 9.48 -10.37 -6.75
CA ARG A 89 9.29 -9.43 -7.85
C ARG A 89 7.84 -9.00 -8.04
N TYR A 90 6.88 -9.87 -7.72
CA TYR A 90 5.46 -9.60 -7.91
C TYR A 90 4.94 -8.65 -6.83
N ALA A 91 5.27 -8.91 -5.56
CA ALA A 91 4.94 -8.00 -4.47
C ALA A 91 5.60 -6.63 -4.65
N THR A 92 6.87 -6.59 -5.10
CA THR A 92 7.59 -5.35 -5.39
C THR A 92 6.93 -4.55 -6.52
N ALA A 93 6.57 -5.20 -7.63
CA ALA A 93 5.86 -4.54 -8.74
C ALA A 93 4.48 -4.03 -8.30
N ALA A 94 3.74 -4.82 -7.52
CA ALA A 94 2.44 -4.43 -7.00
C ALA A 94 2.52 -3.19 -6.09
N ILE A 95 3.52 -3.11 -5.21
CA ILE A 95 3.80 -1.94 -4.37
C ILE A 95 4.01 -0.69 -5.22
N ARG A 96 4.89 -0.76 -6.24
CA ARG A 96 5.16 0.36 -7.14
C ARG A 96 3.90 0.84 -7.87
N ASN A 97 3.07 -0.09 -8.32
CA ASN A 97 1.79 0.23 -8.96
C ASN A 97 0.86 0.97 -7.98
N MET A 98 0.74 0.49 -6.74
CA MET A 98 -0.10 1.15 -5.74
C MET A 98 0.41 2.55 -5.38
N GLU A 99 1.72 2.71 -5.23
CA GLU A 99 2.34 4.02 -4.99
C GLU A 99 2.08 4.99 -6.14
N THR A 100 2.09 4.50 -7.38
CA THR A 100 1.74 5.29 -8.57
C THR A 100 0.28 5.75 -8.53
N TYR A 101 -0.67 4.85 -8.23
CA TYR A 101 -2.09 5.22 -8.14
C TYR A 101 -2.37 6.21 -7.00
N ILE A 102 -1.79 5.99 -5.83
CA ILE A 102 -1.92 6.90 -4.68
C ILE A 102 -1.37 8.30 -5.03
N ALA A 103 -0.24 8.36 -5.74
CA ALA A 103 0.32 9.64 -6.18
C ALA A 103 -0.60 10.35 -7.19
N GLN A 104 -1.21 9.60 -8.11
CA GLN A 104 -2.20 10.14 -9.05
C GLN A 104 -3.45 10.68 -8.34
N GLU A 105 -4.00 9.96 -7.36
CA GLU A 105 -5.15 10.44 -6.56
C GLU A 105 -4.83 11.74 -5.84
N ARG A 106 -3.65 11.83 -5.22
CA ARG A 106 -3.19 13.06 -4.56
C ARG A 106 -3.01 14.21 -5.53
N ALA A 107 -2.45 13.96 -6.71
CA ALA A 107 -2.27 14.99 -7.73
C ALA A 107 -3.62 15.50 -8.25
N GLU A 108 -4.59 14.62 -8.47
CA GLU A 108 -5.94 15.02 -8.89
C GLU A 108 -6.66 15.81 -7.79
N ALA A 109 -6.56 15.37 -6.52
CA ALA A 109 -7.12 16.12 -5.39
C ALA A 109 -6.50 17.52 -5.25
N ALA A 110 -5.17 17.63 -5.41
CA ALA A 110 -4.47 18.91 -5.37
C ALA A 110 -4.90 19.81 -6.54
N LYS A 111 -5.08 19.25 -7.73
CA LYS A 111 -5.58 19.96 -8.91
C LYS A 111 -7.00 20.51 -8.69
N VAL A 112 -7.90 19.70 -8.12
CA VAL A 112 -9.26 20.13 -7.78
C VAL A 112 -9.24 21.26 -6.75
N ALA A 113 -8.40 21.15 -5.71
CA ALA A 113 -8.24 22.20 -4.71
C ALA A 113 -7.70 23.50 -5.34
N GLU A 114 -6.73 23.40 -6.26
CA GLU A 114 -6.22 24.57 -6.98
C GLU A 114 -7.31 25.21 -7.85
N ILE A 115 -8.11 24.43 -8.57
CA ILE A 115 -9.22 24.95 -9.37
C ILE A 115 -10.18 25.76 -8.48
N ALA A 116 -10.60 25.21 -7.34
CA ALA A 116 -11.49 25.89 -6.42
C ALA A 116 -10.88 27.20 -5.87
N GLN A 117 -9.60 27.17 -5.50
CA GLN A 117 -8.88 28.36 -5.05
C GLN A 117 -8.83 29.43 -6.15
N ARG A 118 -8.54 29.04 -7.40
CA ARG A 118 -8.44 29.97 -8.54
C ARG A 118 -9.80 30.54 -8.92
N GLN A 119 -10.87 29.77 -8.84
CA GLN A 119 -12.24 30.26 -9.04
C GLN A 119 -12.62 31.30 -8.00
N ALA A 120 -12.33 31.04 -6.72
CA ALA A 120 -12.55 32.00 -5.66
C ALA A 120 -11.73 33.28 -5.90
N LEU A 121 -10.43 33.16 -6.23
CA LEU A 121 -9.54 34.28 -6.55
C LEU A 121 -10.06 35.12 -7.73
N LEU A 122 -10.53 34.46 -8.79
CA LEU A 122 -11.11 35.10 -9.96
C LEU A 122 -12.33 35.94 -9.58
N ALA A 123 -13.25 35.39 -8.78
CA ALA A 123 -14.45 36.10 -8.36
C ALA A 123 -14.13 37.41 -7.62
N ARG A 124 -13.21 37.37 -6.64
CA ARG A 124 -12.77 38.57 -5.89
C ARG A 124 -12.04 39.56 -6.79
N ALA A 125 -11.20 39.08 -7.72
CA ALA A 125 -10.50 39.95 -8.66
C ALA A 125 -11.49 40.71 -9.56
N VAL A 126 -12.51 40.01 -10.07
CA VAL A 126 -13.58 40.62 -10.90
C VAL A 126 -14.41 41.63 -10.10
N GLU A 127 -14.80 41.29 -8.87
CA GLU A 127 -15.53 42.19 -7.96
C GLU A 127 -14.74 43.47 -7.67
N ALA A 128 -13.44 43.32 -7.44
CA ALA A 128 -12.53 44.44 -7.23
C ALA A 128 -12.09 45.14 -8.53
N SER A 129 -12.59 44.71 -9.69
CA SER A 129 -12.20 45.27 -10.99
C SER A 129 -10.68 45.13 -11.29
N ASP A 130 -10.01 44.17 -10.67
CA ASP A 130 -8.60 43.82 -10.89
C ASP A 130 -8.47 42.86 -12.07
N TRP A 131 -8.50 43.41 -13.28
CA TRP A 131 -8.50 42.63 -14.52
C TRP A 131 -7.19 41.89 -14.77
N ALA A 132 -6.06 42.41 -14.28
CA ALA A 132 -4.77 41.73 -14.37
C ALA A 132 -4.79 40.42 -13.56
N CYS A 133 -5.29 40.45 -12.32
CA CYS A 133 -5.42 39.25 -11.48
C CYS A 133 -6.50 38.30 -12.00
N ALA A 134 -7.60 38.84 -12.53
CA ALA A 134 -8.63 38.03 -13.19
C ALA A 134 -8.06 37.26 -14.38
N ALA A 135 -7.30 37.93 -15.26
CA ALA A 135 -6.67 37.31 -16.43
C ALA A 135 -5.68 36.21 -16.02
N ALA A 136 -4.79 36.49 -15.05
CA ALA A 136 -3.86 35.50 -14.53
C ALA A 136 -4.55 34.27 -13.92
N SER A 137 -5.67 34.48 -13.23
CA SER A 137 -6.48 33.41 -12.66
C SER A 137 -7.13 32.55 -13.74
N VAL A 138 -7.68 33.17 -14.80
CA VAL A 138 -8.25 32.48 -15.96
C VAL A 138 -7.18 31.67 -16.71
N ASP A 139 -5.99 32.22 -16.94
CA ASP A 139 -4.92 31.49 -17.61
C ASP A 139 -4.52 30.22 -16.87
N ARG A 140 -4.43 30.29 -15.54
CA ARG A 140 -4.16 29.09 -14.74
C ARG A 140 -5.31 28.09 -14.83
N LEU A 141 -6.55 28.55 -14.79
CA LEU A 141 -7.73 27.68 -14.93
C LEU A 141 -7.77 26.99 -16.31
N VAL A 142 -7.42 27.66 -17.41
CA VAL A 142 -7.40 27.05 -18.76
C VAL A 142 -6.40 25.89 -18.87
N VAL A 143 -5.31 25.92 -18.10
CA VAL A 143 -4.32 24.82 -18.03
C VAL A 143 -4.85 23.66 -17.18
N LEU A 144 -5.58 23.94 -16.10
CA LEU A 144 -6.08 22.92 -15.18
C LEU A 144 -7.33 22.22 -15.74
N ILE A 145 -8.23 22.96 -16.41
CA ILE A 145 -9.49 22.41 -16.90
C ILE A 145 -9.27 21.56 -18.18
N PRO A 146 -9.91 20.39 -18.33
CA PRO A 146 -9.70 19.51 -19.48
C PRO A 146 -9.90 20.19 -20.84
N PRO A 147 -9.05 19.88 -21.85
CA PRO A 147 -8.99 20.59 -23.13
C PRO A 147 -10.30 20.59 -23.91
N ASN A 148 -11.09 19.50 -23.80
CA ASN A 148 -12.33 19.27 -24.53
C ASN A 148 -13.58 19.53 -23.69
N SER A 149 -13.46 20.26 -22.57
CA SER A 149 -14.60 20.60 -21.73
C SER A 149 -15.26 21.92 -22.18
N PRO A 150 -16.59 22.04 -22.04
CA PRO A 150 -17.28 23.31 -22.31
C PRO A 150 -16.83 24.41 -21.34
N ASP A 151 -16.42 24.06 -20.11
CA ASP A 151 -15.92 25.01 -19.12
C ASP A 151 -14.62 25.68 -19.57
N ARG A 152 -13.70 24.92 -20.17
CA ARG A 152 -12.49 25.49 -20.75
C ARG A 152 -12.80 26.41 -21.92
N ALA A 153 -13.74 26.03 -22.79
CA ALA A 153 -14.14 26.89 -23.91
C ALA A 153 -14.70 28.23 -23.42
N ARG A 154 -15.52 28.22 -22.35
CA ARG A 154 -16.02 29.44 -21.69
C ARG A 154 -14.90 30.29 -21.11
N LEU A 155 -13.92 29.68 -20.42
CA LEU A 155 -12.77 30.42 -19.90
C LEU A 155 -11.90 31.05 -20.99
N VAL A 156 -11.71 30.35 -22.11
CA VAL A 156 -10.94 30.89 -23.25
C VAL A 156 -11.66 32.09 -23.87
N ALA A 157 -12.99 32.02 -24.01
CA ALA A 157 -13.79 33.17 -24.47
C ALA A 157 -13.72 34.33 -23.48
N TYR A 158 -13.91 34.04 -22.19
CA TYR A 158 -13.87 35.04 -21.11
C TYR A 158 -12.50 35.74 -21.02
N ARG A 159 -11.40 35.02 -21.25
CA ARG A 159 -10.05 35.61 -21.36
C ARG A 159 -9.95 36.67 -22.46
N GLY A 160 -10.64 36.47 -23.58
CA GLY A 160 -10.70 37.45 -24.67
C GLY A 160 -11.40 38.74 -24.23
N GLU A 161 -12.52 38.63 -23.51
CA GLU A 161 -13.25 39.76 -22.94
C GLU A 161 -12.39 40.54 -21.93
N LEU A 162 -11.68 39.84 -21.04
CA LEU A 162 -10.77 40.45 -20.07
C LEU A 162 -9.66 41.28 -20.73
N THR A 163 -9.19 40.88 -21.92
CA THR A 163 -8.14 41.62 -22.64
C THR A 163 -8.62 43.02 -23.06
N GLY A 164 -9.90 43.16 -23.42
CA GLY A 164 -10.50 44.46 -23.74
C GLY A 164 -10.48 45.40 -22.53
N PHE A 165 -10.87 44.89 -21.36
CA PHE A 165 -10.88 45.67 -20.12
C PHE A 165 -9.48 46.12 -19.65
N ILE A 166 -8.43 45.37 -19.98
CA ILE A 166 -7.03 45.73 -19.68
C ILE A 166 -6.55 46.84 -20.63
N GLN A 167 -6.87 46.76 -21.92
CA GLN A 167 -6.48 47.79 -22.90
C GLN A 167 -7.19 49.13 -22.66
N GLU A 168 -8.43 49.11 -22.17
CA GLU A 168 -9.19 50.31 -21.81
C GLU A 168 -8.69 50.98 -20.51
N ARG A 169 -8.00 50.24 -19.63
CA ARG A 169 -7.43 50.76 -18.38
C ARG A 169 -5.91 50.86 -18.50
N ALA A 170 -5.43 52.02 -18.93
CA ALA A 170 -4.01 52.37 -18.95
C ALA A 170 -3.45 52.50 -17.50
N ASN A 171 -3.19 51.37 -16.84
CA ASN A 171 -2.33 51.26 -15.67
C ASN A 171 -1.88 49.80 -15.53
N LEU A 172 -1.03 49.36 -16.46
CA LEU A 172 -0.29 48.10 -16.34
C LEU A 172 0.68 48.12 -15.15
N ASP A 173 0.91 49.31 -14.58
CA ASP A 173 1.89 49.58 -13.54
C ASP A 173 1.28 49.53 -12.12
N GLN A 174 -0.06 49.56 -11.98
CA GLN A 174 -0.72 49.27 -10.72
C GLN A 174 -0.81 47.76 -10.56
N TRP A 175 0.23 47.18 -9.95
CA TRP A 175 0.26 45.77 -9.62
C TRP A 175 -0.97 45.37 -8.81
N SER A 176 -1.53 44.21 -9.16
CA SER A 176 -2.67 43.62 -8.45
C SER A 176 -2.41 43.59 -6.95
N THR A 177 -3.33 44.14 -6.17
CA THR A 177 -3.32 44.04 -4.70
C THR A 177 -3.87 42.69 -4.21
N ILE A 178 -4.44 41.88 -5.11
CA ILE A 178 -5.20 40.67 -4.82
C ILE A 178 -4.41 39.39 -5.13
N CYS A 179 -3.53 39.44 -6.13
CA CYS A 179 -2.70 38.31 -6.55
C CYS A 179 -1.34 38.31 -5.80
N PRO A 180 -1.00 37.27 -5.02
CA PRO A 180 0.32 37.17 -4.41
C PRO A 180 1.38 36.90 -5.48
N GLY A 181 2.31 37.84 -5.66
CA GLY A 181 3.36 37.80 -6.69
C GLY A 181 3.68 39.13 -7.37
N GLY A 182 2.96 40.21 -7.03
CA GLY A 182 3.20 41.57 -7.54
C GLY A 182 4.11 42.46 -6.67
N GLN A 183 4.77 41.92 -5.64
CA GLN A 183 5.76 42.66 -4.87
C GLN A 183 7.15 42.19 -5.30
N VAL A 184 7.86 43.08 -6.00
CA VAL A 184 9.31 43.00 -6.20
C VAL A 184 10.06 43.30 -4.90
#